data_AF-A0A5K1AVG6-F1
#
_entry.id   AF-A0A5K1AVG6-F1
#
_cell.length_a   1.000
_cell.length_b   1.000
_cell.length_c   1.000
_cell.angle_alpha   90.00
_cell.angle_beta   90.00
_cell.angle_gamma   90.00
#
_symmetry.space_group_name_H-M   'P 1'
#
loop_
_entity.id
_entity.type
_entity.pdbx_description
1 polymer ?
#
loop_
_entity_poly.entity_id
_entity_poly.type
_entity_poly.pdbx_seq_one_letter_code
_entity_poly.pdbx_strand_id
1 'polypeptide(L)'
;MKMPTSPFGRNFKGYWKKANLLRLTLIVGVCSIFYLLGLHQHETGVAAVLNSGISCSIPANFTVYGHQSVELDFDEHHAAENLSQPEAAANWSRSFPPCDIRYSEYTPCEDRDRSLRFDRERLVYRERHCPERNELLKCRIPAPHGYKLPFQWPESRDWAWFANVPHRELTVEKAVQNWIQVQGQRFRFPGGGTMFPRGADAYIDEIERLIPFRDGSIRTAIDTGCG
;
A
#
# COMPACT_ATOMS: atom_id res chain seq x y z
N MET A 1 10.55 0.64 -51.32
CA MET A 1 9.60 0.28 -52.40
C MET A 1 8.33 -0.24 -51.77
N LYS A 2 7.21 0.46 -52.01
CA LYS A 2 5.78 0.11 -51.86
C LYS A 2 5.27 -0.52 -50.55
N MET A 3 4.56 0.30 -49.78
CA MET A 3 3.42 -0.10 -48.94
C MET A 3 2.29 -0.70 -49.80
N PRO A 4 1.45 -1.60 -49.24
CA PRO A 4 0.10 -1.81 -49.74
C PRO A 4 -0.89 -0.99 -48.90
N THR A 5 -1.46 0.03 -49.51
CA THR A 5 -2.74 0.62 -49.12
C THR A 5 -3.86 -0.26 -49.65
N SER A 6 -4.91 -0.48 -48.86
CA SER A 6 -6.20 -0.93 -49.36
C SER A 6 -7.33 -0.36 -48.50
N PRO A 7 -8.46 0.03 -49.12
CA PRO A 7 -9.43 0.97 -48.57
C PRO A 7 -10.59 0.22 -47.93
N PHE A 8 -11.23 0.79 -46.91
CA PHE A 8 -12.69 0.73 -46.79
C PHE A 8 -13.18 1.67 -45.68
N GLY A 9 -13.63 2.86 -46.10
CA GLY A 9 -14.49 3.69 -45.27
C GLY A 9 -15.80 2.94 -45.03
N ARG A 10 -16.04 2.53 -43.79
CA ARG A 10 -17.35 2.05 -43.36
C ARG A 10 -18.17 3.23 -42.87
N ASN A 11 -19.18 3.56 -43.68
CA ASN A 11 -20.30 4.42 -43.35
C ASN A 11 -20.88 4.06 -41.97
N PHE A 12 -20.70 4.94 -40.98
CA PHE A 12 -21.50 4.93 -39.75
C PHE A 12 -22.90 5.46 -40.10
N LYS A 13 -23.76 4.58 -40.62
CA LYS A 13 -25.21 4.85 -40.64
C LYS A 13 -25.69 4.85 -39.19
N GLY A 14 -25.97 6.05 -38.68
CA GLY A 14 -26.60 6.27 -37.38
C GLY A 14 -27.90 5.50 -37.29
N TYR A 15 -27.87 4.38 -36.56
CA TYR A 15 -29.04 3.57 -36.29
C TYR A 15 -29.74 4.15 -35.05
N TRP A 16 -30.35 5.33 -35.20
CA TRP A 16 -31.32 5.83 -34.22
C TRP A 16 -32.57 4.93 -34.31
N LYS A 17 -32.54 3.82 -33.56
CA LYS A 17 -33.77 3.11 -33.21
C LYS A 17 -34.69 4.15 -32.58
N LYS A 18 -35.92 4.23 -33.05
CA LYS A 18 -37.02 4.89 -32.35
C LYS A 18 -37.11 4.26 -30.97
N ALA A 19 -36.34 4.77 -30.02
CA ALA A 19 -36.51 4.48 -28.62
C ALA A 19 -37.96 4.82 -28.34
N ASN A 20 -38.76 3.82 -27.97
CA ASN A 20 -40.17 3.98 -27.71
C ASN A 20 -40.31 5.19 -26.78
N LEU A 21 -40.89 6.28 -27.28
CA LEU A 21 -41.02 7.54 -26.55
C LEU A 21 -41.58 7.27 -25.14
N LEU A 22 -42.49 6.30 -25.05
CA LEU A 22 -43.04 5.69 -23.85
C LEU A 22 -41.99 5.15 -22.85
N ARG A 23 -40.93 4.50 -23.29
CA ARG A 23 -39.83 4.04 -22.43
C ARG A 23 -39.00 5.20 -21.92
N LEU A 24 -38.72 6.20 -22.76
CA LEU A 24 -37.98 7.39 -22.34
C LEU A 24 -38.79 8.23 -21.35
N THR A 25 -40.09 8.42 -21.59
CA THR A 25 -40.98 9.14 -20.66
C THR A 25 -41.14 8.40 -19.34
N LEU A 26 -41.18 7.06 -19.36
CA LEU A 26 -41.25 6.25 -18.14
C LEU A 26 -39.95 6.36 -17.32
N ILE A 27 -38.78 6.28 -17.96
CA ILE A 27 -37.49 6.45 -17.27
C ILE A 27 -37.39 7.84 -16.64
N VAL A 28 -37.71 8.90 -17.39
CA VAL A 28 -37.67 10.27 -16.88
C VAL A 28 -38.65 10.44 -15.71
N GLY A 29 -39.88 9.92 -15.83
CA GLY A 29 -40.88 9.98 -14.76
C GLY A 29 -40.42 9.27 -13.48
N VAL A 30 -39.84 8.07 -13.61
CA VAL A 30 -39.30 7.33 -12.46
C VAL A 30 -38.12 8.08 -11.83
N CYS A 31 -37.20 8.63 -12.62
CA CYS A 31 -36.09 9.44 -12.12
C CYS A 31 -36.57 10.70 -11.39
N SER A 32 -37.58 11.39 -11.92
CA SER A 32 -38.17 12.56 -11.27
C SER A 32 -38.86 12.22 -9.94
N ILE A 33 -39.54 11.08 -9.86
CA ILE A 33 -40.17 10.62 -8.61
C ILE A 33 -39.10 10.34 -7.54
N PHE A 34 -38.02 9.60 -7.87
CA PHE A 34 -36.94 9.35 -6.92
C PHE A 34 -36.20 10.61 -6.50
N TYR A 35 -36.03 11.57 -7.40
CA TYR A 35 -35.43 12.87 -7.08
C TYR A 35 -36.29 13.67 -6.09
N LEU A 36 -37.61 13.74 -6.31
CA LEU A 36 -38.55 14.42 -5.41
C LEU A 36 -38.67 13.70 -4.06
N LEU A 37 -38.66 12.37 -4.04
CA LEU A 37 -38.62 11.59 -2.79
C LEU A 37 -37.32 11.82 -2.01
N GLY A 38 -36.18 11.93 -2.70
CA GLY A 38 -34.90 12.29 -2.09
C GLY A 38 -34.90 13.70 -1.49
N LEU A 39 -35.53 14.66 -2.14
CA LEU A 39 -35.73 16.00 -1.59
C LEU A 39 -36.68 16.00 -0.37
N HIS A 40 -37.72 15.17 -0.39
CA HIS A 40 -38.67 15.08 0.74
C HIS A 40 -38.04 14.43 1.99
N GLN A 41 -37.11 13.49 1.81
CA GLN A 41 -36.30 12.96 2.91
C GLN A 41 -35.28 13.97 3.44
N HIS A 42 -34.91 14.98 2.65
CA HIS A 42 -34.00 16.05 3.07
C HIS A 42 -34.67 17.12 3.95
N GLU A 43 -36.01 17.16 4.04
CA GLU A 43 -36.72 18.05 4.97
C GLU A 43 -36.99 17.41 6.35
N THR A 44 -36.78 16.10 6.51
CA THR A 44 -36.82 15.41 7.82
C THR A 44 -35.44 14.94 8.29
N GLY A 45 -34.42 15.05 7.46
CA GLY A 45 -33.02 14.93 7.84
C GLY A 45 -32.45 16.30 8.19
N VAL A 46 -32.35 16.59 9.49
CA VAL A 46 -31.55 17.70 10.03
C VAL A 46 -30.17 17.64 9.35
N ALA A 47 -29.90 18.57 8.45
CA ALA A 47 -28.56 18.79 7.95
C ALA A 47 -27.71 19.25 9.14
N ALA A 48 -26.98 18.31 9.75
CA ALA A 48 -25.87 18.63 10.62
C ALA A 48 -24.78 19.27 9.76
N VAL A 49 -24.95 20.56 9.48
CA VAL A 49 -23.91 21.44 9.01
C VAL A 49 -22.93 21.59 10.17
N LEU A 50 -21.92 20.72 10.23
CA LEU A 50 -20.70 20.99 10.99
C LEU A 50 -19.86 21.97 10.17
N ASN A 51 -20.26 23.24 10.22
CA ASN A 51 -19.41 24.36 9.83
C ASN A 51 -18.41 24.60 10.97
N SER A 52 -17.36 23.78 11.05
CA SER A 52 -16.24 24.02 11.96
C SER A 52 -15.28 25.04 11.34
N GLY A 53 -15.79 26.24 11.08
CA GLY A 53 -14.94 27.43 11.05
C GLY A 53 -14.55 27.75 12.49
N ILE A 54 -13.47 27.11 12.97
CA ILE A 54 -12.87 27.47 14.26
C ILE A 54 -12.19 28.83 14.05
N SER A 55 -12.93 29.90 14.31
CA SER A 55 -12.35 31.21 14.58
C SER A 55 -11.74 31.15 15.97
N CYS A 56 -10.41 31.16 16.07
CA CYS A 56 -9.70 31.28 17.33
C CYS A 56 -9.80 32.72 17.84
N SER A 57 -10.94 33.10 18.41
CA SER A 57 -10.99 34.23 19.34
C SER A 57 -10.47 33.75 20.69
N ILE A 58 -9.20 34.06 20.96
CA ILE A 58 -8.53 33.87 22.24
C ILE A 58 -9.30 34.65 23.30
N PRO A 59 -9.86 34.02 24.35
CA PRO A 59 -10.24 34.75 25.55
C PRO A 59 -8.94 35.22 26.22
N ALA A 60 -8.75 36.53 26.31
CA ALA A 60 -7.69 37.13 27.10
C ALA A 60 -7.93 36.77 28.57
N ASN A 61 -7.34 35.65 29.02
CA ASN A 61 -7.02 35.29 30.40
C ASN A 61 -6.34 33.90 30.42
N PHE A 62 -5.26 33.72 29.65
CA PHE A 62 -4.35 32.61 29.87
C PHE A 62 -3.22 33.08 30.79
N THR A 63 -3.28 32.61 32.03
CA THR A 63 -2.15 32.67 32.95
C THR A 63 -0.95 31.97 32.29
N VAL A 64 0.16 32.68 32.17
CA VAL A 64 1.44 32.14 31.68
C VAL A 64 1.90 31.06 32.66
N TYR A 65 1.52 29.80 32.39
CA TYR A 65 2.25 28.66 32.93
C TYR A 65 3.51 28.52 32.09
N GLY A 66 4.65 28.64 32.76
CA GLY A 66 5.98 28.63 32.15
C GLY A 66 6.13 27.49 31.16
N HIS A 67 6.59 27.85 29.95
CA HIS A 67 6.93 26.90 28.90
C HIS A 67 8.18 26.12 29.34
N GLN A 68 7.99 25.06 30.12
CA GLN A 68 9.01 24.03 30.27
C GLN A 68 9.16 23.39 28.90
N SER A 69 10.32 23.60 28.27
CA SER A 69 10.74 22.85 27.11
C SER A 69 10.71 21.37 27.48
N VAL A 70 9.72 20.64 26.98
CA VAL A 70 9.76 19.18 27.01
C VAL A 70 10.88 18.77 26.08
N GLU A 71 12.01 18.40 26.65
CA GLU A 71 13.10 17.77 25.93
C GLU A 71 12.57 16.44 25.40
N LEU A 72 12.46 16.35 24.09
CA LEU A 72 12.01 15.12 23.44
C LEU A 72 13.16 14.13 23.53
N ASP A 73 12.90 13.04 24.23
CA ASP A 73 13.82 11.92 24.33
C ASP A 73 13.81 11.16 22.99
N PHE A 74 14.95 11.18 22.29
CA PHE A 74 15.17 10.46 21.04
C PHE A 74 15.97 9.17 21.26
N ASP A 75 16.23 8.79 22.52
CA ASP A 75 17.00 7.59 22.82
C ASP A 75 16.18 6.32 22.55
N GLU A 76 16.88 5.28 22.09
CA GLU A 76 16.28 3.99 21.75
C GLU A 76 15.74 3.30 23.02
N HIS A 77 14.43 3.39 23.28
CA HIS A 77 13.77 2.68 24.40
C HIS A 77 13.73 1.14 24.27
N HIS A 78 14.33 0.60 23.22
CA HIS A 78 14.55 -0.83 23.01
C HIS A 78 16.04 -1.15 22.86
N ALA A 79 16.88 -0.53 23.68
CA ALA A 79 18.21 -1.05 23.93
C ALA A 79 18.08 -2.47 24.53
N ALA A 80 18.88 -3.42 24.05
CA ALA A 80 18.92 -4.79 24.56
C ALA A 80 19.57 -4.84 25.97
N GLU A 81 18.95 -4.19 26.96
CA GLU A 81 19.51 -3.90 28.28
C GLU A 81 19.60 -5.11 29.22
N ASN A 82 19.45 -6.33 28.71
CA ASN A 82 19.72 -7.55 29.47
C ASN A 82 20.84 -8.41 28.88
N LEU A 83 21.82 -7.79 28.22
CA LEU A 83 23.15 -8.37 28.03
C LEU A 83 24.08 -7.88 29.14
N SER A 84 23.78 -8.26 30.39
CA SER A 84 24.68 -8.05 31.51
C SER A 84 25.97 -8.85 31.25
N GLN A 85 27.07 -8.12 31.04
CA GLN A 85 28.48 -8.54 31.06
C GLN A 85 29.03 -9.47 29.96
N PRO A 86 30.32 -9.30 29.56
CA PRO A 86 30.92 -9.89 28.36
C PRO A 86 31.53 -11.29 28.58
N GLU A 87 31.18 -12.01 29.64
CA GLU A 87 31.80 -13.32 29.95
C GLU A 87 31.12 -14.52 29.26
N ALA A 88 30.14 -14.27 28.38
CA ALA A 88 29.49 -15.30 27.56
C ALA A 88 29.46 -14.97 26.05
N ALA A 89 30.27 -14.01 25.59
CA ALA A 89 30.38 -13.69 24.15
C ALA A 89 31.02 -14.82 23.31
N ALA A 90 31.45 -15.92 23.94
CA ALA A 90 32.17 -17.00 23.29
C ALA A 90 31.32 -18.23 22.90
N ASN A 91 30.01 -18.32 23.16
CA ASN A 91 29.29 -19.59 22.86
C ASN A 91 27.78 -19.55 22.57
N TRP A 92 27.25 -18.47 21.98
CA TRP A 92 25.91 -18.50 21.38
C TRP A 92 25.92 -18.01 19.93
N SER A 93 26.61 -18.72 19.05
CA SER A 93 26.10 -18.86 17.69
C SER A 93 24.81 -19.68 17.77
N ARG A 94 23.68 -19.06 18.14
CA ARG A 94 22.37 -19.70 18.03
C ARG A 94 22.17 -20.02 16.55
N SER A 95 22.44 -21.28 16.20
CA SER A 95 22.25 -21.77 14.85
C SER A 95 20.76 -21.97 14.65
N PHE A 96 20.19 -21.17 13.76
CA PHE A 96 18.81 -21.30 13.35
C PHE A 96 18.78 -22.19 12.10
N PRO A 97 18.16 -23.38 12.16
CA PRO A 97 18.04 -24.25 10.99
C PRO A 97 17.22 -23.56 9.89
N PRO A 98 17.32 -24.01 8.63
CA PRO A 98 16.43 -23.51 7.59
C PRO A 98 14.97 -23.86 7.90
N CYS A 99 14.06 -22.93 7.66
CA CYS A 99 12.63 -23.19 7.69
C CYS A 99 12.20 -24.02 6.47
N ASP A 100 11.05 -24.67 6.57
CA ASP A 100 10.34 -25.17 5.40
C ASP A 100 10.02 -24.00 4.44
N ILE A 101 10.19 -24.23 3.13
CA ILE A 101 9.96 -23.23 2.09
C ILE A 101 8.54 -22.65 2.11
N ARG A 102 7.55 -23.40 2.61
CA ARG A 102 6.16 -22.93 2.75
C ARG A 102 6.03 -21.67 3.61
N TYR A 103 7.01 -21.40 4.47
CA TYR A 103 7.03 -20.22 5.32
C TYR A 103 7.63 -18.98 4.65
N SER A 104 8.04 -19.04 3.38
CA SER A 104 8.64 -17.89 2.69
C SER A 104 7.71 -16.68 2.59
N GLU A 105 6.40 -16.92 2.52
CA GLU A 105 5.35 -15.90 2.44
C GLU A 105 4.56 -15.78 3.76
N TYR A 106 4.99 -16.46 4.82
CA TYR A 106 4.29 -16.46 6.09
C TYR A 106 4.52 -15.13 6.83
N THR A 107 3.44 -14.36 7.04
CA THR A 107 3.47 -13.14 7.85
C THR A 107 2.79 -13.41 9.20
N PRO A 108 3.55 -13.66 10.29
CA PRO A 108 2.98 -14.29 11.48
C PRO A 108 1.85 -13.52 12.16
N CYS A 109 1.90 -12.20 12.13
CA CYS A 109 0.90 -11.32 12.76
C CYS A 109 -0.24 -10.89 11.83
N GLU A 110 -0.13 -11.21 10.55
CA GLU A 110 -1.10 -10.89 9.49
C GLU A 110 -1.59 -12.19 8.82
N ASP A 111 -1.63 -13.28 9.58
CA ASP A 111 -2.02 -14.59 9.10
C ASP A 111 -3.55 -14.66 8.93
N ARG A 112 -4.02 -14.78 7.69
CA ARG A 112 -5.46 -14.80 7.36
C ARG A 112 -6.21 -15.86 8.15
N ASP A 113 -5.69 -17.07 8.22
CA ASP A 113 -6.41 -18.20 8.80
C ASP A 113 -6.50 -18.11 10.33
N ARG A 114 -5.52 -17.47 10.99
CA ARG A 114 -5.58 -17.07 12.40
C ARG A 114 -6.57 -15.93 12.59
N SER A 115 -6.47 -14.86 11.81
CA SER A 115 -7.34 -13.69 11.91
C SER A 115 -8.83 -14.06 11.77
N LEU A 116 -9.17 -15.00 10.89
CA LEU A 116 -10.54 -15.48 10.70
C LEU A 116 -11.15 -16.27 11.87
N ARG A 117 -10.36 -16.61 12.91
CA ARG A 117 -10.85 -17.30 14.12
C ARG A 117 -11.42 -16.35 15.17
N PHE A 118 -11.15 -15.05 15.04
CA PHE A 118 -11.59 -14.03 15.99
C PHE A 118 -12.98 -13.51 15.65
N ASP A 119 -13.61 -12.88 16.65
CA ASP A 119 -14.95 -12.35 16.51
C ASP A 119 -15.04 -11.30 15.39
N ARG A 120 -16.17 -11.31 14.70
CA ARG A 120 -16.53 -10.30 13.71
C ARG A 120 -17.13 -9.06 14.35
N GLU A 121 -17.61 -9.16 15.59
CA GLU A 121 -18.03 -8.01 16.37
C GLU A 121 -16.87 -7.00 16.46
N ARG A 122 -17.17 -5.73 16.17
CA ARG A 122 -16.19 -4.63 16.15
C ARG A 122 -14.97 -4.85 15.25
N LEU A 123 -15.04 -5.79 14.30
CA LEU A 123 -13.95 -6.08 13.36
C LEU A 123 -12.65 -6.58 14.04
N VAL A 124 -12.72 -7.25 15.19
CA VAL A 124 -11.53 -7.79 15.88
C VAL A 124 -10.73 -8.72 14.95
N TYR A 125 -11.39 -9.50 14.10
CA TYR A 125 -10.74 -10.30 13.06
C TYR A 125 -9.86 -9.52 12.05
N ARG A 126 -9.93 -8.19 12.01
CA ARG A 126 -9.07 -7.32 11.18
C ARG A 126 -7.89 -6.73 11.94
N GLU A 127 -7.79 -6.98 13.25
CA GLU A 127 -6.64 -6.58 14.06
C GLU A 127 -5.45 -7.53 13.86
N ARG A 128 -4.29 -7.14 14.37
CA ARG A 128 -3.06 -7.95 14.28
C ARG A 128 -3.11 -9.05 15.32
N HIS A 129 -3.01 -10.29 14.86
CA HIS A 129 -3.03 -11.48 15.71
C HIS A 129 -1.71 -12.23 15.57
N CYS A 130 -0.78 -11.99 16.48
CA CYS A 130 0.53 -12.63 16.45
C CYS A 130 0.52 -14.02 17.11
N PRO A 131 1.46 -14.92 16.75
CA PRO A 131 1.61 -16.19 17.43
C PRO A 131 2.09 -16.01 18.88
N GLU A 132 1.68 -16.92 19.75
CA GLU A 132 2.18 -16.99 21.12
C GLU A 132 3.67 -17.41 21.15
N ARG A 133 4.32 -17.24 22.31
CA ARG A 133 5.78 -17.49 22.45
C ARG A 133 6.20 -18.92 22.07
N ASN A 134 5.33 -19.90 22.31
CA ASN A 134 5.52 -21.31 21.96
C ASN A 134 5.29 -21.61 20.47
N GLU A 135 4.59 -20.73 19.75
CA GLU A 135 4.31 -20.85 18.31
C GLU A 135 5.37 -20.14 17.44
N LEU A 136 6.30 -19.39 18.06
CA LEU A 136 7.34 -18.64 17.35
C LEU A 136 8.31 -19.57 16.62
N LEU A 137 8.38 -19.40 15.30
CA LEU A 137 9.36 -20.07 14.45
C LEU A 137 10.78 -19.53 14.72
N LYS A 138 11.67 -20.44 15.09
CA LYS A 138 13.11 -20.15 15.32
C LYS A 138 13.92 -20.80 14.21
N CYS A 139 13.75 -20.31 12.99
CA CYS A 139 14.43 -20.83 11.81
C CYS A 139 14.72 -19.68 10.81
N ARG A 140 15.60 -19.92 9.84
CA ARG A 140 15.93 -18.96 8.77
C ARG A 140 15.17 -19.33 7.51
N ILE A 141 14.44 -18.38 6.93
CA ILE A 141 13.78 -18.59 5.64
C ILE A 141 14.86 -18.81 4.57
N PRO A 142 14.85 -19.95 3.85
CA PRO A 142 15.80 -20.19 2.78
C PRO A 142 15.51 -19.26 1.60
N ALA A 143 16.55 -18.94 0.82
CA ALA A 143 16.35 -18.22 -0.42
C ALA A 143 15.50 -19.06 -1.40
N PRO A 144 14.61 -18.43 -2.19
CA PRO A 144 13.87 -19.12 -3.25
C PRO A 144 14.80 -19.86 -4.22
N HIS A 145 14.28 -20.92 -4.83
CA HIS A 145 15.04 -21.67 -5.82
C HIS A 145 15.42 -20.76 -7.01
N GLY A 146 16.72 -20.68 -7.33
CA GLY A 146 17.22 -19.83 -8.41
C GLY A 146 17.32 -18.35 -8.04
N TYR A 147 17.28 -18.01 -6.75
CA TYR A 147 17.55 -16.65 -6.26
C TYR A 147 18.82 -16.07 -6.87
N LYS A 148 18.75 -14.81 -7.28
CA LYS A 148 19.84 -14.06 -7.89
C LYS A 148 20.19 -12.85 -7.04
N LEU A 149 21.45 -12.42 -7.12
CA LEU A 149 21.88 -11.17 -6.48
C LEU A 149 21.00 -10.01 -7.00
N PRO A 150 20.40 -9.19 -6.10
CA PRO A 150 19.66 -8.00 -6.51
C PRO A 150 20.53 -7.05 -7.34
N PHE A 151 19.88 -6.25 -8.19
CA PHE A 151 20.54 -5.17 -8.90
C PHE A 151 21.07 -4.14 -7.90
N GLN A 152 22.13 -3.42 -8.27
CA GLN A 152 22.64 -2.33 -7.47
C GLN A 152 21.83 -1.06 -7.75
N TRP A 153 21.78 -0.14 -6.80
CA TRP A 153 21.23 1.19 -7.05
C TRP A 153 22.05 1.89 -8.15
N PRO A 154 21.43 2.57 -9.13
CA PRO A 154 20.00 2.87 -9.26
C PRO A 154 19.20 1.85 -10.09
N GLU A 155 19.80 0.83 -10.71
CA GLU A 155 19.07 -0.15 -11.55
C GLU A 155 17.99 -0.90 -10.77
N SER A 156 18.21 -1.13 -9.47
CA SER A 156 17.24 -1.76 -8.56
C SER A 156 15.94 -0.97 -8.38
N ARG A 157 15.90 0.30 -8.79
CA ARG A 157 14.67 1.10 -8.85
C ARG A 157 13.68 0.54 -9.87
N ASP A 158 14.19 0.19 -11.04
CA ASP A 158 13.36 -0.15 -12.20
C ASP A 158 13.19 -1.66 -12.37
N TRP A 159 14.07 -2.46 -11.76
CA TRP A 159 14.18 -3.89 -12.03
C TRP A 159 14.28 -4.76 -10.79
N ALA A 160 13.58 -5.88 -10.82
CA ALA A 160 13.79 -7.01 -9.91
C ALA A 160 13.86 -8.33 -10.69
N TRP A 161 14.58 -9.32 -10.15
CA TRP A 161 14.58 -10.65 -10.72
C TRP A 161 13.26 -11.36 -10.43
N PHE A 162 12.65 -11.94 -11.46
CA PHE A 162 11.45 -12.76 -11.29
C PHE A 162 11.69 -13.92 -10.29
N ALA A 163 12.87 -14.54 -10.35
CA ALA A 163 13.24 -15.64 -9.45
C ALA A 163 13.33 -15.25 -7.97
N ASN A 164 13.46 -13.97 -7.65
CA ASN A 164 13.52 -13.50 -6.27
C ASN A 164 12.12 -13.27 -5.67
N VAL A 165 11.11 -13.06 -6.52
CA VAL A 165 9.71 -12.82 -6.13
C VAL A 165 8.79 -13.57 -7.13
N PRO A 166 8.74 -14.91 -7.11
CA PRO A 166 8.18 -15.71 -8.20
C PRO A 166 6.63 -15.74 -8.25
N HIS A 167 5.99 -14.57 -8.17
CA HIS A 167 4.54 -14.37 -8.17
C HIS A 167 4.10 -13.66 -9.44
N ARG A 168 3.58 -14.42 -10.43
CA ARG A 168 3.12 -13.83 -11.72
C ARG A 168 1.80 -13.11 -11.56
N GLU A 169 0.99 -13.54 -10.61
CA GLU A 169 -0.34 -13.05 -10.29
C GLU A 169 -0.29 -11.55 -9.98
N LEU A 170 0.78 -11.07 -9.34
CA LEU A 170 1.02 -9.65 -9.09
C LEU A 170 0.92 -8.80 -10.37
N THR A 171 1.41 -9.32 -11.49
CA THR A 171 1.41 -8.60 -12.77
C THR A 171 0.05 -8.58 -13.44
N VAL A 172 -0.84 -9.51 -13.08
CA VAL A 172 -2.22 -9.53 -13.56
C VAL A 172 -3.07 -8.59 -12.71
N GLU A 173 -3.02 -8.74 -11.39
CA GLU A 173 -3.83 -7.97 -10.44
C GLU A 173 -3.48 -6.47 -10.45
N LYS A 174 -2.21 -6.13 -10.71
CA LYS A 174 -1.73 -4.73 -10.74
C LYS A 174 -1.53 -4.18 -12.16
N ALA A 175 -1.93 -4.92 -13.19
CA ALA A 175 -1.76 -4.51 -14.59
C ALA A 175 -2.41 -3.15 -14.89
N VAL A 176 -3.64 -2.93 -14.38
CA VAL A 176 -4.41 -1.70 -14.63
C VAL A 176 -3.71 -0.47 -14.10
N GLN A 177 -2.96 -0.60 -12.99
CA GLN A 177 -2.22 0.50 -12.38
C GLN A 177 -0.84 0.72 -13.00
N ASN A 178 -0.45 -0.15 -13.95
CA ASN A 178 0.86 -0.16 -14.59
C ASN A 178 2.02 -0.14 -13.56
N TRP A 179 1.84 -0.84 -12.43
CA TRP A 179 2.85 -0.89 -11.37
C TRP A 179 4.03 -1.81 -11.70
N ILE A 180 3.75 -2.92 -12.37
CA ILE A 180 4.72 -3.97 -12.60
C ILE A 180 4.45 -4.65 -13.95
N GLN A 181 5.52 -4.91 -14.69
CA GLN A 181 5.46 -5.62 -15.97
C GLN A 181 6.45 -6.78 -15.95
N VAL A 182 6.09 -7.93 -16.51
CA VAL A 182 7.06 -9.01 -16.73
C VAL A 182 7.81 -8.74 -18.03
N GLN A 183 9.14 -8.71 -17.97
CA GLN A 183 10.01 -8.68 -19.16
C GLN A 183 11.04 -9.80 -19.08
N GLY A 184 10.77 -10.90 -19.79
CA GLY A 184 11.63 -12.08 -19.76
C GLY A 184 11.75 -12.67 -18.35
N GLN A 185 12.95 -12.62 -17.77
CA GLN A 185 13.23 -13.11 -16.41
C GLN A 185 13.23 -12.00 -15.34
N ARG A 186 12.73 -10.81 -15.66
CA ARG A 186 12.73 -9.64 -14.77
C ARG A 186 11.33 -9.06 -14.63
N PHE A 187 11.08 -8.44 -13.50
CA PHE A 187 10.02 -7.47 -13.34
C PHE A 187 10.57 -6.08 -13.67
N ARG A 188 9.77 -5.29 -14.37
CA ARG A 188 9.98 -3.86 -14.60
C ARG A 188 8.98 -3.06 -13.80
N PHE A 189 9.45 -2.03 -13.11
CA PHE A 189 8.63 -1.04 -12.42
C PHE A 189 8.70 0.27 -13.23
N PRO A 190 7.67 0.61 -14.03
CA PRO A 190 7.72 1.75 -14.93
C PRO A 190 7.35 3.08 -14.25
N GLY A 191 7.40 3.16 -12.92
CA GLY A 191 7.08 4.38 -12.17
C GLY A 191 5.60 4.79 -12.12
N GLY A 192 4.68 3.90 -12.52
CA GLY A 192 3.24 4.16 -12.50
C GLY A 192 2.64 4.17 -11.08
N GLY A 193 1.35 4.47 -10.99
CA GLY A 193 0.56 4.27 -9.78
C GLY A 193 -0.46 5.34 -9.48
N THR A 194 -1.62 4.91 -8.98
CA THR A 194 -2.76 5.81 -8.76
C THR A 194 -2.56 6.75 -7.57
N MET A 195 -1.62 6.46 -6.67
CA MET A 195 -1.36 7.27 -5.49
C MET A 195 -0.32 8.38 -5.71
N PHE A 196 0.44 8.33 -6.81
CA PHE A 196 1.49 9.31 -7.10
C PHE A 196 1.08 10.23 -8.27
N PRO A 197 0.70 11.49 -8.02
CA PRO A 197 0.25 12.40 -9.09
C PRO A 197 1.29 12.63 -10.19
N ARG A 198 2.58 12.52 -9.87
CA ARG A 198 3.72 12.63 -10.80
C ARG A 198 4.42 11.28 -11.08
N GLY A 199 3.79 10.18 -10.68
CA GLY A 199 4.40 8.84 -10.70
C GLY A 199 5.33 8.59 -9.51
N ALA A 200 5.57 7.31 -9.21
CA ALA A 200 6.45 6.87 -8.13
C ALA A 200 7.90 7.33 -8.35
N ASP A 201 8.30 7.49 -9.62
CA ASP A 201 9.60 8.01 -10.03
C ASP A 201 9.93 9.37 -9.41
N ALA A 202 8.99 10.32 -9.48
CA ALA A 202 9.19 11.66 -8.93
C ALA A 202 9.27 11.66 -7.40
N TYR A 203 8.56 10.73 -6.75
CA TYR A 203 8.61 10.55 -5.30
C TYR A 203 9.98 10.01 -4.87
N ILE A 204 10.49 8.99 -5.56
CA ILE A 204 11.82 8.42 -5.32
C ILE A 204 12.92 9.48 -5.54
N ASP A 205 12.81 10.28 -6.61
CA ASP A 205 13.76 11.37 -6.89
C ASP A 205 13.78 12.42 -5.78
N GLU A 206 12.63 12.69 -5.13
CA GLU A 206 12.55 13.60 -3.99
C GLU A 206 13.21 13.03 -2.74
N ILE A 207 13.07 11.73 -2.48
CA ILE A 207 13.78 11.07 -1.38
C ILE A 207 15.29 11.05 -1.64
N GLU A 208 15.73 10.75 -2.88
CA GLU A 208 17.17 10.73 -3.22
C GLU A 208 17.84 12.09 -3.03
N ARG A 209 17.09 13.20 -3.09
CA ARG A 209 17.62 14.55 -2.77
C ARG A 209 17.89 14.76 -1.28
N LEU A 210 17.18 14.04 -0.41
CA LEU A 210 17.26 14.20 1.04
C LEU A 210 18.17 13.15 1.68
N ILE A 211 18.31 11.98 1.03
CA ILE A 211 18.96 10.79 1.59
C ILE A 211 20.11 10.33 0.67
N PRO A 212 21.35 10.15 1.19
CA PRO A 212 22.50 9.75 0.39
C PRO A 212 22.47 8.25 0.06
N PHE A 213 21.65 7.83 -0.91
CA PHE A 213 21.53 6.41 -1.29
C PHE A 213 22.79 5.79 -1.92
N ARG A 214 23.74 6.60 -2.37
CA ARG A 214 24.85 6.14 -3.24
C ARG A 214 26.14 5.82 -2.51
N ASP A 215 26.35 6.36 -1.32
CA ASP A 215 27.63 6.24 -0.60
C ASP A 215 27.69 5.01 0.34
N GLY A 216 26.58 4.31 0.53
CA GLY A 216 26.48 3.14 1.40
C GLY A 216 26.47 3.46 2.89
N SER A 217 26.33 4.74 3.28
CA SER A 217 26.13 5.17 4.67
C SER A 217 24.82 4.65 5.23
N ILE A 218 23.79 4.52 4.38
CA ILE A 218 22.49 3.96 4.70
C ILE A 218 22.37 2.58 4.07
N ARG A 219 22.16 1.57 4.93
CA ARG A 219 22.04 0.16 4.52
C ARG A 219 20.60 -0.30 4.35
N THR A 220 19.67 0.31 5.09
CA THR A 220 18.26 -0.07 5.10
C THR A 220 17.40 1.18 5.27
N ALA A 221 16.39 1.32 4.41
CA ALA A 221 15.29 2.26 4.57
C ALA A 221 13.99 1.48 4.41
N ILE A 222 12.98 1.81 5.22
CA ILE A 222 11.66 1.20 5.15
C ILE A 222 10.66 2.34 4.95
N ASP A 223 10.04 2.34 3.77
CA ASP A 223 8.94 3.21 3.44
C ASP A 223 7.65 2.38 3.47
N THR A 224 6.66 2.82 4.26
CA THR A 224 5.41 2.09 4.45
C THR A 224 4.23 2.95 4.03
N GLY A 225 3.53 2.52 2.98
CA GLY A 225 2.35 3.18 2.43
C GLY A 225 1.44 2.20 1.69
N CYS A 226 0.31 2.69 1.16
CA CYS A 226 -0.65 1.90 0.39
C CYS A 226 -0.40 1.94 -1.13
N GLY A 227 0.79 2.38 -1.54
CA GLY A 227 1.20 2.55 -2.93
C GLY A 227 2.63 2.99 -3.04
#